data_AF-A0A7X6YZE9-F1
#
_entry.id   AF-A0A7X6YZE9-F1
#
_cell.length_a   1.000
_cell.length_b   1.000
_cell.length_c   1.000
_cell.angle_alpha   90.00
_cell.angle_beta   90.00
_cell.angle_gamma   90.00
#
_symmetry.space_group_name_H-M   'P 1'
#
loop_
_entity.id
_entity.type
_entity.pdbx_description
1 polymer ?
#
loop_
_entity_poly.entity_id
_entity_poly.type
_entity_poly.pdbx_seq_one_letter_code
_entity_poly.pdbx_strand_id
1 'polypeptide(L)'
;AIYYAFDGKCFYTGRDVSFDDMHIDHILPQSEGGPNNVSNYVLSCGYINLKKFNKVNPKLIEISREVVNLCFSEKVVLKYNELQNNQKVVDTHIELNSFLNKNINCPILRTRFRSYVRYYLTPIKIYKTHSNGLKAKKPKLYYNVNELNELYSSWSETQDL
;
A
#
# COMPACT_ATOMS: atom_id res chain seq x y z
N ALA A 1 -6.86 -0.45 -0.52
CA ALA A 1 -7.41 0.42 -1.58
C ALA A 1 -8.70 1.11 -1.14
N ILE A 2 -9.75 0.35 -0.78
CA ILE A 2 -11.06 0.90 -0.37
C ILE A 2 -10.96 1.95 0.74
N TYR A 3 -10.23 1.67 1.83
CA TYR A 3 -10.04 2.65 2.91
C TYR A 3 -9.67 4.05 2.42
N TYR A 4 -8.63 4.12 1.58
CA TYR A 4 -8.10 5.37 1.05
C TYR A 4 -9.03 6.03 0.04
N ALA A 5 -9.74 5.24 -0.77
CA ALA A 5 -10.67 5.79 -1.76
C ALA A 5 -11.91 6.44 -1.13
N PHE A 6 -12.30 5.96 0.05
CA PHE A 6 -13.42 6.48 0.86
C PHE A 6 -12.94 7.45 1.96
N ASP A 7 -11.67 7.88 1.93
CA ASP A 7 -11.08 8.80 2.91
C ASP A 7 -11.26 8.34 4.37
N GLY A 8 -11.29 7.03 4.62
CA GLY A 8 -11.53 6.46 5.94
C GLY A 8 -12.95 6.71 6.47
N LYS A 9 -13.92 7.07 5.63
CA LYS A 9 -15.30 7.37 6.06
C LYS A 9 -16.26 6.25 5.75
N CYS A 10 -17.06 5.86 6.74
CA CYS A 10 -18.13 4.89 6.56
C CYS A 10 -19.13 5.41 5.53
N PHE A 11 -19.33 4.65 4.45
CA PHE A 11 -20.23 5.02 3.36
C PHE A 11 -21.66 5.31 3.84
N TYR A 12 -22.17 4.50 4.76
CA TYR A 12 -23.54 4.62 5.25
C TYR A 12 -23.78 5.76 6.23
N THR A 13 -22.74 6.22 6.94
CA THR A 13 -22.91 7.19 8.04
C THR A 13 -22.04 8.44 7.94
N GLY A 14 -21.06 8.46 7.04
CA GLY A 14 -20.08 9.53 6.89
C GLY A 14 -19.06 9.65 8.03
N ARG A 15 -19.18 8.85 9.09
CA ARG A 15 -18.29 8.86 10.25
C ARG A 15 -16.90 8.33 9.89
N ASP A 16 -15.88 8.87 10.56
CA ASP A 16 -14.52 8.37 10.44
C ASP A 16 -14.42 6.95 11.02
N VAL A 17 -13.69 6.10 10.32
CA VAL A 17 -13.44 4.70 10.63
C VAL A 17 -11.92 4.52 10.63
N SER A 18 -11.37 3.92 11.68
CA SER A 18 -9.95 3.58 11.69
C SER A 18 -9.69 2.44 10.72
N PHE A 19 -8.43 2.30 10.29
CA PHE A 19 -8.05 1.19 9.41
C PHE A 19 -8.28 -0.18 10.08
N ASP A 20 -8.18 -0.27 11.41
CA ASP A 20 -8.34 -1.53 12.14
C ASP A 20 -9.81 -1.93 12.37
N ASP A 21 -10.74 -0.96 12.38
CA ASP A 21 -12.20 -1.19 12.54
C ASP A 21 -12.95 -1.17 11.19
N MET A 22 -12.23 -1.11 10.08
CA MET A 22 -12.85 -1.08 8.78
C MET A 22 -13.37 -2.45 8.36
N HIS A 23 -14.50 -2.43 7.68
CA HIS A 23 -15.04 -3.58 6.96
C HIS A 23 -15.30 -3.20 5.50
N ILE A 24 -15.04 -4.15 4.60
CA ILE A 24 -15.51 -4.09 3.22
C ILE A 24 -16.85 -4.81 3.19
N ASP A 25 -17.93 -4.06 2.95
CA ASP A 25 -19.29 -4.59 2.91
C ASP A 25 -19.81 -4.64 1.47
N HIS A 26 -20.65 -5.64 1.19
CA HIS A 26 -21.37 -5.76 -0.07
C HIS A 26 -22.67 -4.99 -0.02
N ILE A 27 -22.90 -4.06 -0.95
CA ILE A 27 -24.17 -3.29 -1.02
C ILE A 27 -25.35 -4.26 -1.21
N LEU A 28 -25.30 -5.09 -2.25
CA LEU A 28 -26.14 -6.27 -2.39
C LEU A 28 -25.40 -7.44 -1.74
N PRO A 29 -25.91 -8.04 -0.64
CA PRO A 29 -25.23 -9.14 0.05
C PRO A 29 -24.90 -10.30 -0.89
N GLN A 30 -23.78 -10.97 -0.65
CA GLN A 30 -23.37 -12.13 -1.44
C GLN A 30 -24.40 -13.27 -1.38
N SER A 31 -25.05 -13.47 -0.22
CA SER A 31 -26.12 -14.47 -0.05
C SER A 31 -27.33 -14.25 -0.98
N GLU A 32 -27.50 -13.01 -1.45
CA GLU A 32 -28.59 -12.59 -2.34
C GLU A 32 -28.11 -12.41 -3.79
N GLY A 33 -26.96 -13.00 -4.14
CA GLY A 33 -26.39 -12.93 -5.50
C GLY A 33 -25.59 -11.66 -5.79
N GLY A 34 -25.19 -10.91 -4.76
CA GLY A 34 -24.31 -9.76 -4.90
C GLY A 34 -22.95 -10.09 -5.53
N PRO A 35 -22.49 -9.34 -6.55
CA PRO A 35 -21.21 -9.64 -7.18
C PRO A 35 -20.02 -9.25 -6.30
N ASN A 36 -18.90 -9.93 -6.51
CA ASN A 36 -17.62 -9.67 -5.85
C ASN A 36 -16.78 -8.67 -6.66
N ASN A 37 -17.20 -7.41 -6.70
CA ASN A 37 -16.50 -6.37 -7.44
C ASN A 37 -16.61 -5.00 -6.76
N VAL A 38 -15.76 -4.07 -7.21
CA VAL A 38 -15.65 -2.73 -6.63
C VAL A 38 -16.98 -1.97 -6.65
N SER A 39 -17.80 -2.15 -7.68
CA SER A 39 -19.10 -1.47 -7.78
C SER A 39 -20.14 -1.95 -6.76
N ASN A 40 -19.88 -3.07 -6.08
CA ASN A 40 -20.70 -3.60 -5.01
C ASN A 40 -20.03 -3.49 -3.63
N TYR A 41 -18.82 -2.91 -3.54
CA TYR A 41 -18.09 -2.79 -2.28
C TYR A 41 -18.10 -1.38 -1.71
N VAL A 42 -18.31 -1.28 -0.40
CA VAL A 42 -18.23 -0.02 0.35
C VAL A 42 -17.39 -0.17 1.62
N LEU A 43 -16.87 0.96 2.10
CA LEU A 43 -16.26 1.06 3.42
C LEU A 43 -17.35 1.17 4.49
N SER A 44 -17.38 0.27 5.47
CA SER A 44 -18.26 0.36 6.65
C SER A 44 -17.47 0.20 7.94
N CYS A 45 -17.93 0.80 9.04
CA CYS A 45 -17.48 0.35 10.36
C CYS A 45 -18.16 -0.97 10.74
N GLY A 46 -17.56 -1.72 11.66
CA GLY A 46 -18.07 -3.04 12.09
C GLY A 46 -19.49 -2.98 12.63
N TYR A 47 -19.81 -1.96 13.44
CA TYR A 47 -21.13 -1.77 14.04
C TYR A 47 -22.25 -1.65 12.99
N ILE A 48 -22.06 -0.83 11.96
CA ILE A 48 -23.08 -0.63 10.92
C ILE A 48 -23.18 -1.85 10.00
N ASN A 49 -22.04 -2.47 9.67
CA ASN A 49 -22.00 -3.69 8.87
C ASN A 49 -22.85 -4.80 9.52
N LEU A 50 -22.69 -5.02 10.82
CA LEU A 50 -23.47 -5.99 11.60
C LEU A 50 -24.97 -5.63 11.64
N LYS A 51 -25.33 -4.35 11.72
CA LYS A 51 -26.73 -3.92 11.71
C LYS A 51 -27.41 -4.07 10.35
N LYS A 52 -26.66 -3.88 9.26
CA LYS A 52 -27.14 -4.09 7.89
C LYS A 52 -27.32 -5.59 7.63
N PHE A 53 -26.33 -6.41 7.96
CA PHE A 53 -26.34 -7.85 7.73
C PHE A 53 -26.75 -8.16 6.26
N ASN A 54 -27.73 -9.03 6.05
CA ASN A 54 -28.26 -9.38 4.72
C ASN A 54 -29.48 -8.54 4.29
N LYS A 55 -29.76 -7.39 4.94
CA LYS A 55 -30.94 -6.59 4.60
C LYS A 55 -30.84 -6.03 3.19
N VAL A 56 -31.88 -6.31 2.39
CA VAL A 56 -32.04 -5.82 1.03
C VAL A 56 -33.06 -4.69 1.03
N ASN A 57 -32.64 -3.50 0.59
CA ASN A 57 -33.55 -2.44 0.20
C ASN A 57 -33.23 -2.06 -1.25
N PRO A 58 -34.12 -2.39 -2.22
CA PRO A 58 -33.83 -2.19 -3.65
C PRO A 58 -33.41 -0.77 -4.00
N LYS A 59 -34.08 0.24 -3.43
CA LYS A 59 -33.78 1.63 -3.74
C LYS A 59 -32.44 2.07 -3.15
N LEU A 60 -32.14 1.64 -1.92
CA LEU A 60 -30.84 1.90 -1.31
C LEU A 60 -29.72 1.23 -2.09
N ILE A 61 -29.92 -0.01 -2.56
CA ILE A 61 -28.94 -0.75 -3.35
C ILE A 61 -28.66 -0.04 -4.67
N GLU A 62 -29.72 0.33 -5.39
CA GLU A 62 -29.63 1.07 -6.66
C GLU A 62 -28.82 2.36 -6.49
N ILE A 63 -29.23 3.23 -5.56
CA ILE A 63 -28.56 4.51 -5.31
C ILE A 63 -27.11 4.28 -4.85
N SER A 64 -26.89 3.33 -3.93
CA SER A 64 -25.55 3.11 -3.38
C SER A 64 -24.58 2.63 -4.44
N ARG A 65 -25.01 1.72 -5.33
CA ARG A 65 -24.17 1.22 -6.43
C ARG A 65 -23.88 2.33 -7.44
N GLU A 66 -24.86 3.18 -7.74
CA GLU A 66 -24.67 4.34 -8.62
C GLU A 66 -23.63 5.31 -8.05
N VAL A 67 -23.75 5.65 -6.76
CA VAL A 67 -22.77 6.51 -6.06
C VAL A 67 -21.38 5.87 -6.05
N VAL A 68 -21.27 4.57 -5.78
CA VAL A 68 -19.96 3.87 -5.81
C VAL A 68 -19.35 3.94 -7.21
N ASN A 69 -20.14 3.65 -8.25
CA ASN A 69 -19.69 3.71 -9.63
C ASN A 69 -19.15 5.09 -10.01
N LEU A 70 -19.92 6.14 -9.72
CA LEU A 70 -19.58 7.50 -10.14
C LEU A 70 -18.46 8.13 -9.30
N CYS A 71 -18.43 7.86 -8.00
CA CYS A 71 -17.58 8.62 -7.07
C CYS A 71 -16.34 7.86 -6.57
N PHE A 72 -16.36 6.53 -6.60
CA PHE A 72 -15.38 5.71 -5.86
C PHE A 72 -14.69 4.63 -6.69
N SER A 73 -15.37 4.01 -7.66
CA SER A 73 -14.85 2.85 -8.39
C SER A 73 -13.48 3.11 -9.02
N GLU A 74 -13.33 4.22 -9.75
CA GLU A 74 -12.05 4.59 -10.36
C GLU A 74 -10.96 4.82 -9.31
N LYS A 75 -11.27 5.57 -8.23
CA LYS A 75 -10.33 5.85 -7.14
C LYS A 75 -9.83 4.55 -6.48
N VAL A 76 -10.72 3.59 -6.27
CA VAL A 76 -10.37 2.27 -5.70
C VAL A 76 -9.42 1.53 -6.63
N VAL A 77 -9.73 1.47 -7.93
CA VAL A 77 -8.89 0.77 -8.93
C VAL A 77 -7.51 1.40 -9.03
N LEU A 78 -7.44 2.73 -9.17
CA LEU A 78 -6.17 3.47 -9.21
C LEU A 78 -5.33 3.19 -7.95
N LYS A 79 -5.95 3.27 -6.77
CA LYS A 79 -5.25 3.03 -5.51
C LYS A 79 -4.82 1.58 -5.33
N TYR A 80 -5.61 0.62 -5.80
CA TYR A 80 -5.25 -0.79 -5.77
C TYR A 80 -4.03 -1.05 -6.66
N ASN A 81 -4.04 -0.56 -7.89
CA ASN A 81 -2.93 -0.72 -8.83
C ASN A 81 -1.65 -0.05 -8.31
N GLU A 82 -1.75 1.14 -7.73
CA GLU A 82 -0.63 1.81 -7.05
C GLU A 82 -0.03 0.92 -5.95
N LEU A 83 -0.87 0.35 -5.08
CA LEU A 83 -0.42 -0.52 -3.98
C LEU A 83 0.20 -1.83 -4.48
N GLN A 84 -0.37 -2.47 -5.50
CA GLN A 84 0.18 -3.70 -6.11
C GLN A 84 1.54 -3.45 -6.75
N ASN A 85 1.67 -2.34 -7.50
CA ASN A 85 2.96 -1.95 -8.09
C ASN A 85 4.01 -1.67 -7.02
N ASN A 86 3.63 -0.95 -5.96
CA ASN A 86 4.52 -0.70 -4.83
C ASN A 86 4.94 -2.01 -4.13
N GLN A 87 4.04 -2.98 -3.99
CA GLN A 87 4.37 -4.29 -3.44
C GLN A 87 5.38 -5.03 -4.32
N LYS A 88 5.16 -5.08 -5.63
CA LYS A 88 6.09 -5.71 -6.59
C LYS A 88 7.49 -5.04 -6.56
N VAL A 89 7.53 -3.73 -6.38
CA VAL A 89 8.78 -3.00 -6.14
C VAL A 89 9.43 -3.48 -4.85
N VAL A 90 8.70 -3.55 -3.74
CA VAL A 90 9.23 -4.05 -2.46
C VAL A 90 9.74 -5.48 -2.56
N ASP A 91 9.12 -6.35 -3.35
CA ASP A 91 9.56 -7.75 -3.49
C ASP A 91 10.88 -7.89 -4.26
N THR A 92 11.15 -6.96 -5.19
CA THR A 92 12.36 -6.95 -6.03
C THR A 92 13.47 -6.05 -5.50
N HIS A 93 13.17 -5.23 -4.48
CA HIS A 93 14.08 -4.23 -3.93
C HIS A 93 14.32 -4.42 -2.44
N ILE A 94 15.53 -4.09 -2.01
CA ILE A 94 15.92 -4.10 -0.59
C ILE A 94 16.23 -2.69 -0.11
N GLU A 95 15.87 -2.38 1.15
CA GLU A 95 16.31 -1.15 1.79
C GLU A 95 17.84 -1.15 1.91
N LEU A 96 18.51 -0.10 1.42
CA LEU A 96 19.98 -0.02 1.43
C LEU A 96 20.58 -0.28 2.82
N ASN A 97 19.97 0.25 3.88
CA ASN A 97 20.46 0.04 5.25
C ASN A 97 20.38 -1.43 5.67
N SER A 98 19.32 -2.13 5.26
CA SER A 98 19.14 -3.56 5.54
C SER A 98 20.20 -4.38 4.81
N PHE A 99 20.47 -4.07 3.54
CA PHE A 99 21.53 -4.70 2.77
C PHE A 99 22.90 -4.50 3.42
N LEU A 100 23.23 -3.25 3.76
CA LEU A 100 24.51 -2.90 4.39
C LEU A 100 24.71 -3.60 5.73
N ASN A 101 23.67 -3.69 6.55
CA ASN A 101 23.76 -4.38 7.84
C ASN A 101 23.95 -5.88 7.68
N LYS A 102 23.40 -6.47 6.62
CA LYS A 102 23.54 -7.90 6.31
C LYS A 102 24.92 -8.27 5.76
N ASN A 103 25.46 -7.44 4.87
CA ASN A 103 26.64 -7.82 4.07
C ASN A 103 27.94 -7.15 4.53
N ILE A 104 27.89 -6.00 5.20
CA ILE A 104 29.09 -5.23 5.57
C ILE A 104 29.07 -4.95 7.06
N ASN A 105 29.97 -5.55 7.83
CA ASN A 105 30.02 -5.33 9.28
C ASN A 105 30.76 -4.04 9.68
N CYS A 106 31.73 -3.59 8.86
CA CYS A 106 32.55 -2.42 9.15
C CYS A 106 31.82 -1.09 8.80
N PRO A 107 31.65 -0.14 9.75
CA PRO A 107 30.98 1.14 9.49
C PRO A 107 31.63 2.02 8.41
N ILE A 108 32.97 1.98 8.32
CA ILE A 108 33.73 2.74 7.32
C ILE A 108 33.41 2.20 5.92
N LEU A 109 33.46 0.87 5.75
CA LEU A 109 33.12 0.20 4.50
C LEU A 109 31.66 0.43 4.10
N ARG A 110 30.71 0.44 5.06
CA ARG A 110 29.30 0.80 4.77
C ARG A 110 29.19 2.20 4.16
N THR A 111 29.96 3.15 4.65
CA THR A 111 29.92 4.55 4.17
C THR A 111 30.52 4.68 2.78
N ARG A 112 31.62 3.98 2.51
CA ARG A 112 32.22 3.93 1.17
C ARG A 112 31.28 3.27 0.17
N PHE A 113 30.75 2.09 0.48
CA PHE A 113 29.82 1.40 -0.41
C PHE A 113 28.53 2.20 -0.64
N ARG A 114 27.99 2.91 0.37
CA ARG A 114 26.87 3.84 0.17
C ARG A 114 27.15 4.89 -0.91
N SER A 115 28.35 5.44 -0.94
CA SER A 115 28.74 6.45 -1.93
C SER A 115 28.88 5.82 -3.31
N TYR A 116 29.46 4.63 -3.38
CA TYR A 116 29.57 3.84 -4.60
C TYR A 116 28.19 3.50 -5.20
N VAL A 117 27.28 2.96 -4.39
CA VAL A 117 25.89 2.67 -4.80
C VAL A 117 25.18 3.92 -5.34
N ARG A 118 25.35 5.08 -4.72
CA ARG A 118 24.73 6.34 -5.18
C ARG A 118 25.29 6.84 -6.51
N TYR A 119 26.51 6.47 -6.86
CA TYR A 119 27.13 6.85 -8.12
C TYR A 119 26.60 5.98 -9.27
N TYR A 120 26.44 4.67 -9.05
CA TYR A 120 26.07 3.72 -10.11
C TYR A 120 24.58 3.42 -10.21
N LEU A 121 23.83 3.47 -9.11
CA LEU A 121 22.44 3.05 -9.05
C LEU A 121 21.49 4.17 -8.61
N THR A 122 20.31 4.17 -9.20
CA THR A 122 19.23 5.11 -8.84
C THR A 122 18.26 4.46 -7.86
N PRO A 123 18.05 5.02 -6.65
CA PRO A 123 17.11 4.46 -5.69
C PRO A 123 15.66 4.81 -6.03
N ILE A 124 14.77 3.91 -5.63
CA ILE A 124 13.37 4.24 -5.37
C ILE A 124 13.27 4.85 -3.96
N LYS A 125 12.62 6.01 -3.87
CA LYS A 125 12.43 6.76 -2.61
C LYS A 125 11.03 6.48 -2.07
N ILE A 126 10.95 5.79 -0.93
CA ILE A 126 9.68 5.49 -0.25
C ILE A 126 9.58 6.29 1.04
N TYR A 127 8.52 7.10 1.16
CA TYR A 127 8.21 7.85 2.36
C TYR A 127 7.28 7.04 3.24
N LYS A 128 7.68 6.78 4.50
CA LYS A 128 6.76 6.20 5.47
C LYS A 128 5.67 7.21 5.79
N THR A 129 4.42 6.75 5.81
CA THR A 129 3.29 7.49 6.36
C THR A 129 3.13 7.12 7.82
N HIS A 130 3.07 8.11 8.70
CA HIS A 130 2.74 7.92 10.10
C HIS A 130 1.26 7.54 10.25
N SER A 131 0.89 6.96 11.39
CA SER A 131 -0.51 6.57 11.69
C SER A 131 -1.50 7.74 11.59
N ASN A 132 -1.02 8.98 11.74
CA ASN A 132 -1.78 10.21 11.56
C ASN A 132 -1.84 10.74 10.11
N GLY A 133 -1.38 9.96 9.13
CA GLY A 133 -1.39 10.34 7.71
C GLY A 133 -0.24 11.25 7.25
N LEU A 134 0.61 11.75 8.16
CA LEU A 134 1.74 12.60 7.79
C LEU A 134 2.90 11.78 7.20
N LYS A 135 3.56 12.30 6.15
CA LYS A 135 4.75 11.69 5.56
C LYS A 135 6.01 12.00 6.37
N ALA A 136 6.87 11.01 6.55
CA ALA A 136 8.18 11.19 7.19
C ALA A 136 9.06 12.18 6.40
N LYS A 137 9.89 12.96 7.10
CA LYS A 137 10.76 13.97 6.47
C LYS A 137 11.85 13.39 5.56
N LYS A 138 12.28 12.15 5.80
CA LYS A 138 13.34 11.49 5.02
C LYS A 138 12.80 10.20 4.39
N PRO A 139 13.03 9.97 3.08
CA PRO A 139 12.65 8.72 2.45
C PRO A 139 13.61 7.60 2.86
N LYS A 140 13.09 6.37 2.86
CA LYS A 140 13.92 5.17 2.77
C LYS A 140 14.31 4.95 1.30
N LEU A 141 15.53 4.46 1.10
CA LEU A 141 16.10 4.21 -0.23
C LEU A 141 16.08 2.70 -0.50
N TYR A 142 15.44 2.33 -1.61
CA TYR A 142 15.30 0.96 -2.08
C TYR A 142 16.02 0.80 -3.42
N TYR A 143 16.72 -0.32 -3.58
CA TYR A 143 17.48 -0.65 -4.78
C TYR A 143 17.14 -2.07 -5.21
N ASN A 144 17.18 -2.34 -6.52
CA ASN A 144 16.99 -3.69 -7.04
C ASN A 144 18.02 -4.63 -6.40
N VAL A 145 17.56 -5.78 -5.92
CA VAL A 145 18.41 -6.73 -5.19
C VAL A 145 19.54 -7.28 -6.08
N ASN A 146 19.27 -7.56 -7.35
CA ASN A 146 20.26 -8.14 -8.25
C ASN A 146 21.36 -7.13 -8.60
N GLU A 147 20.97 -5.92 -9.01
CA GLU A 147 21.93 -4.84 -9.32
C GLU A 147 22.81 -4.51 -8.10
N LEU A 148 22.22 -4.49 -6.90
CA LEU A 148 22.95 -4.20 -5.67
C LEU A 148 23.93 -5.31 -5.31
N ASN A 149 23.56 -6.59 -5.53
CA ASN A 149 24.46 -7.73 -5.34
C ASN A 149 25.62 -7.71 -6.35
N GLU A 150 25.33 -7.49 -7.63
CA GLU A 150 26.34 -7.41 -8.69
C GLU A 150 27.34 -6.28 -8.39
N LEU A 151 26.84 -5.11 -8.02
CA LEU A 151 27.68 -3.98 -7.64
C LEU A 151 28.48 -4.25 -6.36
N TYR A 152 27.90 -4.97 -5.40
CA TYR A 152 28.61 -5.36 -4.18
C TYR A 152 29.77 -6.30 -4.48
N SER A 153 29.55 -7.36 -5.27
CA SER A 153 30.59 -8.31 -5.66
C SER A 153 31.75 -7.62 -6.37
N SER A 154 31.45 -6.78 -7.37
CA SER A 154 32.48 -5.99 -8.07
C SER A 154 33.21 -5.04 -7.13
N TRP A 155 32.50 -4.39 -6.19
CA TRP A 155 33.12 -3.47 -5.25
C TRP A 155 34.01 -4.20 -4.23
N SER A 156 33.58 -5.33 -3.67
CA SER A 156 34.37 -6.09 -2.70
C SER A 156 35.71 -6.55 -3.27
N GLU A 157 35.74 -6.98 -4.54
CA GLU A 157 36.98 -7.35 -5.24
C GLU A 157 37.99 -6.20 -5.30
N THR A 158 37.52 -4.95 -5.39
CA THR A 158 38.41 -3.76 -5.40
C THR A 158 38.92 -3.31 -4.04
N GLN A 159 38.38 -3.86 -2.95
CA GLN A 159 38.71 -3.45 -1.59
C GLN A 159 39.70 -4.42 -0.89
N ASP A 160 40.21 -5.44 -1.58
CA ASP A 160 40.95 -6.58 -0.99
C ASP A 160 40.15 -7.22 0.18
N LEU A 161 38.85 -7.42 0.00
CA LEU A 161 37.91 -8.06 0.95
C LEU A 161 37.45 -9.44 0.47
#